data_AF-A0A0S3QUT9-F1
#
_entry.id   AF-A0A0S3QUT9-F1
#
_cell.length_a   1.000
_cell.length_b   1.000
_cell.length_c   1.000
_cell.angle_alpha   90.00
_cell.angle_beta   90.00
_cell.angle_gamma   90.00
#
_symmetry.space_group_name_H-M   'P 1'
#
loop_
_entity.id
_entity.type
_entity.pdbx_description
1 polymer ?
#
loop_
_entity_poly.entity_id
_entity_poly.type
_entity_poly.pdbx_seq_one_letter_code
_entity_poly.pdbx_strand_id
1 'polypeptide(L)'
;MKVCVTAVSPGLEAEVDPRFGRAQYFVIVETDTMDCESIPNPNINAVGGAGIQSAQLVAEKGCKVVITGHVGPNAAQALQAAGVKVITGAQGLKVREAIEKFVKGDLKAEEINVSSNQSDMQSLKKEFEELKSKISELEERIKKLEQK
;
A
#
# COMPACT_ATOMS: atom_id res chain seq x y z
N MET A 1 -13.00 9.25 -10.94
CA MET A 1 -11.63 8.88 -10.48
C MET A 1 -11.22 7.53 -11.05
N LYS A 2 -9.96 7.35 -11.49
CA LYS A 2 -9.46 6.05 -11.99
C LYS A 2 -8.97 5.10 -10.89
N VAL A 3 -9.54 3.90 -10.84
CA VAL A 3 -9.19 2.80 -9.93
C VAL A 3 -8.68 1.62 -10.75
N CYS A 4 -7.52 1.09 -10.40
CA CYS A 4 -6.99 -0.13 -10.99
C CYS A 4 -7.31 -1.31 -10.09
N VAL A 5 -7.82 -2.40 -10.65
CA VAL A 5 -8.08 -3.66 -9.93
C VAL A 5 -7.27 -4.77 -10.61
N THR A 6 -6.54 -5.56 -9.81
CA THR A 6 -5.85 -6.74 -10.34
C THR A 6 -6.88 -7.81 -10.67
N ALA A 7 -6.70 -8.54 -11.78
CA ALA A 7 -7.66 -9.56 -12.18
C ALA A 7 -6.98 -10.77 -12.83
N VAL A 8 -7.60 -11.95 -12.66
CA VAL A 8 -7.18 -13.19 -13.30
C VAL A 8 -7.62 -13.28 -14.76
N SER A 9 -8.61 -12.48 -15.17
CA SER A 9 -9.18 -12.40 -16.52
C SER A 9 -9.63 -10.95 -16.80
N PRO A 10 -9.92 -10.58 -18.06
CA PRO A 10 -10.43 -9.24 -18.36
C PRO A 10 -11.89 -9.06 -17.92
N GLY A 11 -12.26 -7.82 -17.64
CA GLY A 11 -13.64 -7.39 -17.36
C GLY A 11 -14.01 -7.26 -15.88
N LEU A 12 -15.21 -6.72 -15.64
CA LEU A 12 -15.73 -6.45 -14.29
C LEU A 12 -16.16 -7.71 -13.51
N GLU A 13 -16.45 -8.79 -14.22
CA GLU A 13 -16.85 -10.07 -13.62
C GLU A 13 -15.66 -10.99 -13.31
N ALA A 14 -14.44 -10.55 -13.65
CA ALA A 14 -13.23 -11.26 -13.32
C ALA A 14 -12.98 -11.26 -11.80
N GLU A 15 -12.37 -12.33 -11.31
CA GLU A 15 -11.92 -12.40 -9.93
C GLU A 15 -10.63 -11.61 -9.73
N VAL A 16 -10.51 -10.99 -8.56
CA VAL A 16 -9.32 -10.23 -8.18
C VAL A 16 -8.12 -11.15 -8.05
N ASP A 17 -7.03 -10.84 -8.77
CA ASP A 17 -5.79 -11.62 -8.67
C ASP A 17 -5.14 -11.37 -7.30
N PRO A 18 -4.74 -12.43 -6.57
CA PRO A 18 -4.07 -12.29 -5.29
C PRO A 18 -2.72 -11.58 -5.37
N ARG A 19 -2.09 -11.47 -6.55
CA ARG A 19 -0.74 -10.93 -6.71
C ARG A 19 -0.79 -9.64 -7.53
N PHE A 20 -0.30 -8.53 -6.97
CA PHE A 20 -0.20 -7.28 -7.73
C PHE A 20 0.81 -7.33 -8.87
N GLY A 21 2.09 -7.56 -8.57
CA GLY A 21 3.16 -7.39 -9.57
C GLY A 21 3.14 -8.40 -10.70
N ARG A 22 2.42 -9.51 -10.54
CA ARG A 22 2.26 -10.58 -11.52
C ARG A 22 0.80 -10.93 -11.76
N ALA A 23 -0.10 -9.96 -11.54
CA ALA A 23 -1.49 -10.10 -11.93
C ALA A 23 -1.55 -10.42 -13.43
N GLN A 24 -2.53 -11.22 -13.87
CA GLN A 24 -2.71 -11.49 -15.29
C GLN A 24 -3.20 -10.24 -16.04
N TYR A 25 -4.12 -9.50 -15.42
CA TYR A 25 -4.71 -8.28 -15.97
C TYR A 25 -4.77 -7.17 -14.93
N PHE A 26 -4.73 -5.93 -15.42
CA PHE A 26 -5.13 -4.73 -14.71
C PHE A 26 -6.43 -4.22 -15.32
N VAL A 27 -7.50 -4.23 -14.54
CA VAL A 27 -8.80 -3.68 -14.94
C VAL A 27 -8.90 -2.27 -14.38
N ILE A 28 -8.81 -1.27 -15.26
CA ILE A 28 -8.89 0.13 -14.91
C ILE A 28 -10.33 0.56 -15.06
N VAL A 29 -10.93 1.06 -13.97
CA VAL A 29 -12.32 1.48 -13.93
C VAL A 29 -12.40 2.95 -13.56
N GLU A 30 -13.21 3.70 -14.31
CA GLU A 30 -13.58 5.06 -13.97
C GLU A 30 -14.76 5.02 -13.00
N THR A 31 -14.57 5.49 -11.76
CA THR A 31 -15.62 5.43 -10.72
C THR A 31 -16.88 6.21 -11.06
N ASP A 32 -16.77 7.20 -11.94
CA ASP A 32 -17.84 8.15 -12.20
C ASP A 32 -18.80 7.62 -13.29
N THR A 33 -18.28 6.84 -14.25
CA THR A 33 -19.06 6.26 -15.36
C THR A 33 -19.20 4.74 -15.29
N MET A 34 -18.40 4.07 -14.45
CA MET A 34 -18.21 2.62 -14.44
C MET A 34 -17.63 2.04 -15.75
N ASP A 35 -17.05 2.87 -16.61
CA ASP A 35 -16.33 2.40 -17.78
C ASP A 35 -15.07 1.64 -17.37
N CYS A 36 -14.82 0.50 -18.01
CA CYS A 36 -13.67 -0.35 -17.72
C CYS A 36 -12.78 -0.60 -18.95
N GLU A 37 -11.47 -0.51 -18.76
CA GLU A 37 -10.44 -0.94 -19.70
C GLU A 37 -9.66 -2.09 -19.05
N SER A 38 -9.56 -3.24 -19.71
CA SER A 38 -8.75 -4.37 -19.23
C SER A 38 -7.44 -4.44 -20.00
N ILE A 39 -6.33 -4.44 -19.27
CA ILE A 39 -4.99 -4.42 -19.84
C ILE A 39 -4.25 -5.67 -19.38
N PRO A 40 -3.75 -6.52 -20.30
CA PRO A 40 -2.88 -7.64 -19.92
C PRO A 40 -1.58 -7.12 -19.32
N ASN A 41 -1.08 -7.76 -18.27
CA ASN A 41 0.15 -7.33 -17.61
C ASN A 41 1.39 -7.79 -18.39
N PRO A 42 2.16 -6.89 -19.02
CA PRO A 42 3.38 -7.27 -19.75
C PRO A 42 4.49 -7.76 -18.81
N ASN A 43 4.40 -7.42 -17.53
CA ASN A 43 5.46 -7.66 -16.54
C ASN A 43 5.30 -9.01 -15.81
N ILE A 44 4.30 -9.82 -16.17
CA ILE A 44 4.01 -11.10 -15.50
C ILE A 44 5.21 -12.04 -15.48
N ASN A 45 5.98 -12.07 -16.57
CA ASN A 45 7.16 -12.93 -16.76
C ASN A 45 8.49 -12.22 -16.46
N ALA A 46 8.47 -11.02 -15.85
CA ALA A 46 9.69 -10.31 -15.54
C ALA A 46 10.55 -11.12 -14.55
N VAL A 47 11.83 -11.29 -14.92
CA VAL A 47 12.85 -12.01 -14.14
C VAL A 47 13.06 -11.33 -12.77
N GLY A 48 12.94 -10.01 -12.73
CA GLY A 48 13.01 -9.20 -11.51
C GLY A 48 12.19 -7.92 -11.65
N GLY A 49 11.79 -7.35 -10.50
CA GLY A 49 11.12 -6.04 -10.49
C GLY A 49 9.71 -5.98 -11.08
N ALA A 50 9.04 -7.12 -11.27
CA ALA A 50 7.68 -7.20 -11.86
C ALA A 50 6.69 -6.24 -11.17
N GLY A 51 6.76 -6.14 -9.84
CA GLY A 51 5.93 -5.24 -9.05
C GLY A 51 6.23 -3.74 -9.26
N ILE A 52 7.50 -3.37 -9.44
CA ILE A 52 7.89 -1.97 -9.69
C ILE A 52 7.41 -1.55 -11.08
N GLN A 53 7.66 -2.39 -12.10
CA GLN A 53 7.23 -2.12 -13.48
C GLN A 53 5.71 -2.08 -13.59
N SER A 54 5.00 -2.96 -12.87
CA SER A 54 3.53 -2.93 -12.79
C SER A 54 3.02 -1.65 -12.11
N ALA A 55 3.68 -1.20 -11.03
CA ALA A 55 3.33 0.05 -10.37
C ALA A 55 3.50 1.27 -11.30
N GLN A 56 4.59 1.30 -12.07
CA GLN A 56 4.84 2.33 -13.08
C GLN A 56 3.74 2.34 -14.15
N LEU A 57 3.41 1.18 -14.72
CA LEU A 57 2.34 1.05 -15.71
C LEU A 57 1.00 1.59 -15.19
N VAL A 58 0.63 1.24 -13.96
CA VAL A 58 -0.62 1.70 -13.34
C VAL A 58 -0.61 3.22 -13.10
N ALA A 59 0.52 3.76 -12.66
CA ALA A 59 0.70 5.20 -12.46
C ALA A 59 0.64 5.98 -13.79
N GLU A 60 1.26 5.46 -14.85
CA GLU A 60 1.22 6.03 -16.21
C GLU A 60 -0.20 6.09 -16.76
N LYS A 61 -1.04 5.11 -16.42
CA LYS A 61 -2.47 5.11 -16.77
C LYS A 61 -3.31 6.11 -15.97
N GLY A 62 -2.69 6.81 -15.01
CA GLY A 62 -3.32 7.85 -14.20
C GLY A 62 -4.20 7.32 -13.07
N CYS A 63 -4.02 6.05 -12.69
CA CYS A 63 -4.80 5.45 -11.60
C CYS A 63 -4.41 6.09 -10.27
N LYS A 64 -5.41 6.39 -9.44
CA LYS A 64 -5.20 6.98 -8.10
C LYS A 64 -5.27 5.95 -6.99
N VAL A 65 -5.90 4.81 -7.27
CA VAL A 65 -6.08 3.71 -6.33
C VAL A 65 -5.81 2.39 -7.03
N VAL A 66 -5.17 1.47 -6.33
CA VAL A 66 -5.01 0.07 -6.71
C VAL A 66 -5.74 -0.80 -5.69
N ILE A 67 -6.58 -1.71 -6.19
CA ILE A 67 -7.23 -2.76 -5.39
C ILE A 67 -6.64 -4.10 -5.81
N THR A 68 -6.12 -4.86 -4.87
CA THR A 68 -5.44 -6.14 -5.12
C THR A 68 -5.63 -7.10 -3.94
N GLY A 69 -5.21 -8.37 -4.10
CA GLY A 69 -5.03 -9.25 -2.95
C GLY A 69 -3.85 -8.81 -2.09
N HIS A 70 -2.63 -8.98 -2.60
CA HIS A 70 -1.38 -8.69 -1.92
C HIS A 70 -0.47 -7.81 -2.78
N VAL A 71 0.27 -6.90 -2.13
CA VAL A 71 1.33 -6.07 -2.73
C VAL A 71 2.67 -6.32 -2.01
N GLY A 72 3.74 -6.55 -2.76
CA GLY A 72 5.08 -6.71 -2.17
C GLY A 72 5.70 -5.34 -1.79
N PRO A 73 6.71 -5.30 -0.90
CA PRO A 73 7.27 -4.05 -0.37
C PRO A 73 7.80 -3.10 -1.47
N ASN A 74 8.50 -3.64 -2.47
CA ASN A 74 9.02 -2.84 -3.58
C ASN A 74 7.92 -2.22 -4.44
N ALA A 75 6.84 -2.97 -4.67
CA ALA A 75 5.71 -2.48 -5.47
C ALA A 75 4.90 -1.43 -4.69
N ALA A 76 4.68 -1.68 -3.41
CA ALA A 76 4.07 -0.75 -2.48
C ALA A 76 4.82 0.60 -2.45
N GLN A 77 6.14 0.56 -2.30
CA GLN A 77 6.97 1.76 -2.31
C GLN A 77 6.89 2.51 -3.64
N ALA A 78 6.90 1.79 -4.77
CA ALA A 78 6.75 2.40 -6.10
C ALA A 78 5.37 3.07 -6.29
N LEU A 79 4.29 2.41 -5.86
CA LEU A 79 2.93 2.96 -5.89
C LEU A 79 2.80 4.20 -5.02
N GLN A 80 3.36 4.16 -3.80
CA GLN A 80 3.35 5.29 -2.86
C GLN A 80 4.13 6.48 -3.42
N ALA A 81 5.32 6.24 -3.99
CA ALA A 81 6.12 7.29 -4.62
C ALA A 81 5.40 7.94 -5.82
N ALA A 82 4.56 7.17 -6.52
CA ALA A 82 3.69 7.67 -7.59
C ALA A 82 2.38 8.33 -7.09
N GLY A 83 2.17 8.40 -5.77
CA GLY A 83 0.95 8.96 -5.18
C GLY A 83 -0.30 8.09 -5.39
N VAL A 84 -0.12 6.79 -5.63
CA VAL A 84 -1.20 5.81 -5.82
C VAL A 84 -1.50 5.14 -4.49
N LYS A 85 -2.76 5.19 -4.06
CA LYS A 85 -3.22 4.51 -2.84
C LYS A 85 -3.38 3.02 -3.11
N VAL A 86 -3.10 2.18 -2.12
CA VAL A 86 -3.22 0.72 -2.27
C VAL A 86 -4.24 0.18 -1.27
N ILE A 87 -5.05 -0.74 -1.76
CA ILE A 87 -6.06 -1.47 -1.03
C ILE A 87 -5.77 -2.94 -1.25
N THR A 88 -5.53 -3.66 -0.17
CA THR A 88 -5.22 -5.09 -0.14
C THR A 88 -6.44 -5.87 0.39
N GLY A 89 -6.38 -7.20 0.33
CA GLY A 89 -7.42 -8.06 0.90
C GLY A 89 -8.68 -8.21 0.05
N ALA A 90 -8.65 -7.79 -1.22
CA ALA A 90 -9.79 -7.94 -2.14
C ALA A 90 -9.80 -9.27 -2.92
N GLN A 91 -8.87 -10.18 -2.63
CA GLN A 91 -8.77 -11.48 -3.31
C GLN A 91 -10.05 -12.30 -3.19
N GLY A 92 -10.44 -12.97 -4.27
CA GLY A 92 -11.67 -13.78 -4.33
C GLY A 92 -12.97 -12.97 -4.49
N LEU A 93 -12.92 -11.64 -4.47
CA LEU A 93 -14.03 -10.80 -4.92
C LEU A 93 -14.02 -10.66 -6.44
N LYS A 94 -15.16 -10.31 -7.00
CA LYS A 94 -15.21 -9.81 -8.37
C LYS A 94 -14.69 -8.37 -8.44
N VAL A 95 -14.14 -7.98 -9.59
CA VAL A 95 -13.67 -6.60 -9.84
C VAL A 95 -14.77 -5.59 -9.54
N ARG A 96 -16.00 -5.83 -10.03
CA ARG A 96 -17.18 -5.00 -9.73
C ARG A 96 -17.41 -4.83 -8.22
N GLU A 97 -17.44 -5.93 -7.48
CA GLU A 97 -17.69 -5.93 -6.04
C GLU A 97 -16.60 -5.20 -5.27
N ALA A 98 -15.35 -5.35 -5.69
CA ALA A 98 -14.21 -4.66 -5.10
C ALA A 98 -14.36 -3.13 -5.26
N ILE A 99 -14.79 -2.67 -6.43
CA ILE A 99 -15.03 -1.24 -6.69
C ILE A 99 -16.23 -0.73 -5.89
N GLU A 100 -17.33 -1.48 -5.84
CA GLU A 100 -18.50 -1.09 -5.07
C GLU A 100 -18.20 -0.96 -3.58
N LYS A 101 -17.45 -1.91 -3.00
CA LYS A 101 -17.01 -1.83 -1.60
C LYS A 101 -16.04 -0.67 -1.37
N PHE A 102 -15.19 -0.36 -2.35
CA PHE A 102 -14.32 0.82 -2.28
C PHE A 102 -15.14 2.12 -2.25
N VAL A 103 -16.12 2.27 -3.15
CA VAL A 103 -16.99 3.46 -3.20
C VAL A 103 -17.82 3.61 -1.93
N LYS A 104 -18.26 2.50 -1.32
CA LYS A 104 -18.97 2.49 -0.02
C LYS A 104 -18.07 2.80 1.18
N GLY A 105 -16.74 2.77 1.01
CA GLY A 105 -15.78 2.92 2.10
C GLY A 105 -15.58 1.67 2.97
N ASP A 106 -16.11 0.53 2.54
CA ASP A 106 -15.98 -0.76 3.23
C ASP A 106 -14.57 -1.36 3.05
N LEU A 107 -13.89 -1.02 1.95
CA LEU A 107 -12.48 -1.30 1.77
C LEU A 107 -11.64 -0.13 2.26
N LYS A 108 -10.96 -0.34 3.39
CA LYS A 108 -9.99 0.64 3.90
C LYS A 108 -8.70 0.53 3.10
N ALA A 109 -8.19 1.67 2.65
CA ALA A 109 -6.81 1.75 2.21
C ALA A 109 -5.91 1.41 3.38
N GLU A 110 -5.06 0.39 3.21
CA GLU A 110 -3.92 0.25 4.08
C GLU A 110 -2.99 1.42 3.74
N GLU A 111 -2.82 2.37 4.66
CA GLU A 111 -1.63 3.20 4.64
C GLU A 111 -0.47 2.23 4.82
N ILE A 112 0.24 1.95 3.71
CA ILE A 112 1.41 1.07 3.72
C ILE A 112 2.48 1.77 4.55
N ASN A 113 2.46 1.52 5.85
CA ASN A 113 3.60 1.70 6.71
C ASN A 113 4.57 0.61 6.31
N VAL A 114 5.68 0.98 5.67
CA VAL A 114 6.77 0.07 5.29
C VAL A 114 7.33 -0.54 6.58
N SER A 115 6.73 -1.64 7.02
CA SER A 115 6.95 -2.29 8.32
C SER A 115 8.06 -3.34 8.23
N SER A 116 9.18 -3.00 7.58
CA SER A 116 10.42 -3.73 7.82
C SER A 116 11.12 -3.29 9.11
N ASN A 117 10.70 -2.19 9.76
CA ASN A 117 11.35 -1.64 10.96
C ASN A 117 10.37 -1.43 12.14
N GLN A 118 9.23 -2.12 12.19
CA GLN A 118 8.26 -1.91 13.28
C GLN A 118 8.78 -2.38 14.65
N SER A 119 9.61 -3.43 14.66
CA SER A 119 10.33 -3.90 15.86
C SER A 119 11.41 -2.91 16.31
N ASP A 120 12.17 -2.36 15.36
CA ASP A 120 13.31 -1.50 15.66
C ASP A 120 12.84 -0.15 16.21
N MET A 121 11.75 0.38 15.66
CA MET A 121 11.18 1.66 16.10
C MET A 121 10.51 1.57 17.48
N GLN A 122 10.00 0.40 17.88
CA GLN A 122 9.50 0.19 19.26
C GLN A 122 10.65 0.12 20.27
N SER A 123 11.74 -0.57 19.94
CA SER A 123 12.95 -0.63 20.78
C SER A 123 13.59 0.75 20.92
N LEU A 124 13.74 1.49 19.83
CA LEU A 124 14.26 2.86 19.83
C LEU A 124 13.37 3.82 20.64
N LYS A 125 12.04 3.72 20.52
CA LYS A 125 11.12 4.54 21.34
C LYS A 125 11.26 4.21 22.84
N LYS A 126 11.43 2.94 23.18
CA LYS A 126 11.63 2.51 24.57
C LYS A 126 12.95 3.03 25.14
N GLU A 127 14.05 2.93 24.38
CA GLU A 127 15.35 3.49 24.77
C GLU A 127 15.30 5.01 24.93
N PHE A 128 14.60 5.70 24.02
CA PHE A 128 14.44 7.16 24.08
C PHE A 128 13.69 7.64 25.32
N GLU A 129 12.61 6.96 25.71
CA GLU A 129 11.88 7.27 26.94
C GLU A 129 12.71 6.95 28.21
N GLU A 130 13.52 5.90 28.19
CA GLU A 130 14.44 5.61 29.31
C GLU A 130 15.53 6.69 29.44
N LEU A 131 16.07 7.17 28.32
CA LEU A 131 17.04 8.28 28.31
C LEU A 131 16.44 9.58 28.84
N LYS A 132 15.20 9.92 28.46
CA LYS A 132 14.51 11.10 29.01
C LYS A 132 14.36 11.02 30.53
N SER A 133 13.97 9.86 31.06
CA SER A 133 13.85 9.67 32.51
C SER A 133 15.18 9.91 33.22
N LYS A 134 16.28 9.38 32.68
CA LYS A 134 17.63 9.58 33.24
C LYS A 134 18.08 11.04 33.19
N ILE A 135 17.77 11.75 32.10
CA ILE A 135 18.08 13.18 31.97
C ILE A 135 17.32 13.98 33.05
N SER A 136 16.02 13.72 33.23
CA SER A 136 15.22 14.40 34.25
C SER A 136 15.76 14.18 35.67
N GLU A 137 16.19 12.95 36.01
CA GLU A 137 16.82 12.67 37.31
C GLU A 137 18.15 13.40 37.49
N LEU A 138 18.97 13.48 36.44
CA LEU A 138 20.24 14.19 36.45
C LEU A 138 20.03 15.70 36.62
N GLU A 139 19.07 16.29 35.92
CA GLU A 139 18.71 17.70 36.07
C GLU A 139 18.27 18.02 37.51
N GLU A 140 17.47 17.15 38.14
CA GLU A 140 17.07 17.33 39.53
C GLU A 140 18.24 17.20 40.52
N ARG A 141 19.19 16.30 40.24
CA ARG A 141 20.42 16.16 41.06
C ARG A 141 21.34 17.36 40.92
N ILE A 142 21.52 17.91 39.72
CA ILE A 142 22.32 19.11 39.49
C ILE A 142 21.72 20.29 40.26
N LYS A 143 20.39 20.49 40.17
CA LYS A 143 19.69 21.55 40.90
C LYS A 143 19.87 21.46 42.42
N LYS A 144 19.94 20.24 42.99
CA LYS A 144 20.21 20.02 44.43
C LYS A 144 21.66 20.30 44.81
N LEU A 145 22.60 20.20 43.89
CA LEU A 145 24.02 20.52 44.12
C LEU A 145 24.30 22.02 44.01
N GLU A 146 23.60 22.74 43.13
CA GLU A 146 23.73 24.20 43.00
C GLU A 146 23.12 24.98 44.18
N GLN A 147 22.28 24.34 45.00
CA GLN A 147 21.66 24.93 46.20
C GLN A 147 22.44 24.68 47.50
N LYS A 148 23.64 24.06 47.42
CA LYS A 148 24.58 23.87 48.53
C LYS A 148 25.78 24.80 48.40
#